data_AF-A0A2H6NKY6-F1
#
_entry.id   AF-A0A2H6NKY6-F1
#
_cell.length_a   1.000
_cell.length_b   1.000
_cell.length_c   1.000
_cell.angle_alpha   90.00
_cell.angle_beta   90.00
_cell.angle_gamma   90.00
#
_symmetry.space_group_name_H-M   'P 1'
#
loop_
_entity.id
_entity.type
_entity.pdbx_description
1 polymer ?
#
loop_
_entity_poly.entity_id
_entity_poly.type
_entity_poly.pdbx_seq_one_letter_code
_entity_poly.pdbx_strand_id
1 'polypeptide(L)'
;DIFLWYTAAKKPELQFVSNARKGLVPQRCHRFQSCAYRSNQWRYRGRCDSIQFAVDKRVFIAGFGLYGSSCGSAEYSAKIELKRQGVILGQNLSKYFSDGSSNTFPVWF
;
A
#
# COMPACT_ATOMS: atom_id res chain seq x y z
N ASP A 1 -17.66 -6.49 -35.30
CA ASP A 1 -16.59 -5.47 -35.15
C ASP A 1 -15.49 -5.72 -34.13
N ILE A 2 -15.60 -6.65 -33.18
CA ILE A 2 -14.50 -6.88 -32.20
C ILE A 2 -13.19 -7.32 -32.86
N PHE A 3 -13.26 -8.19 -33.88
CA PHE A 3 -12.08 -8.71 -34.58
C PHE A 3 -11.41 -7.66 -35.50
N LEU A 4 -12.19 -6.71 -36.01
CA LEU A 4 -11.69 -5.63 -36.87
C LEU A 4 -10.87 -4.61 -36.07
N TRP A 5 -11.20 -4.41 -34.79
CA TRP A 5 -10.45 -3.49 -33.92
C TRP A 5 -8.98 -3.90 -33.76
N TYR A 6 -8.66 -5.19 -33.73
CA TYR A 6 -7.28 -5.67 -33.56
C TYR A 6 -6.45 -5.59 -34.84
N THR A 7 -7.09 -5.56 -36.02
CA THR A 7 -6.40 -5.65 -37.31
C THR A 7 -6.50 -4.40 -38.17
N ALA A 8 -7.44 -3.48 -37.88
CA ALA A 8 -7.62 -2.26 -38.67
C ALA A 8 -6.61 -1.16 -38.30
N ALA A 9 -6.08 -0.49 -39.33
CA ALA A 9 -5.22 0.70 -39.21
C ALA A 9 -6.01 1.92 -38.69
N LYS A 10 -7.27 2.07 -39.11
CA LYS A 10 -8.21 3.06 -38.56
C LYS A 10 -9.16 2.34 -37.62
N LYS A 11 -9.09 2.64 -36.32
CA LYS A 11 -9.94 1.98 -35.32
C LYS A 11 -11.41 2.38 -35.52
N PRO A 12 -12.36 1.42 -35.50
CA PRO A 12 -13.78 1.74 -35.51
C PRO A 12 -14.18 2.41 -34.19
N GLU A 13 -15.23 3.22 -34.24
CA GLU A 13 -15.81 3.83 -33.05
C GLU A 13 -16.46 2.74 -32.18
N LEU A 14 -16.01 2.61 -30.94
CA LEU A 14 -16.50 1.60 -30.01
C LEU A 14 -17.70 2.16 -29.25
N GLN A 15 -18.81 1.43 -29.25
CA GLN A 15 -19.99 1.78 -28.43
C GLN A 15 -19.80 1.55 -26.92
N PHE A 16 -18.62 1.08 -26.52
CA PHE A 16 -18.26 0.86 -25.12
C PHE A 16 -16.99 1.64 -24.78
N VAL A 17 -16.86 2.02 -23.50
CA VAL A 17 -15.71 2.77 -23.00
C VAL A 17 -14.45 1.90 -23.12
N SER A 18 -13.51 2.33 -23.95
CA SER A 18 -12.19 1.72 -24.11
C SER A 18 -11.14 2.31 -23.16
N ASN A 19 -11.45 3.42 -22.49
CA ASN A 19 -10.54 4.06 -21.54
C ASN A 19 -10.40 3.21 -20.27
N ALA A 20 -9.16 3.11 -19.78
CA ALA A 20 -8.89 2.47 -18.49
C ALA A 20 -9.64 3.21 -17.36
N ARG A 21 -10.19 2.46 -16.42
CA ARG A 21 -10.82 3.05 -15.24
C ARG A 21 -9.74 3.74 -14.40
N LYS A 22 -10.00 4.96 -13.95
CA LYS A 22 -9.08 5.77 -13.12
C LYS A 22 -8.67 5.11 -11.79
N GLY A 23 -9.39 4.06 -11.37
CA GLY A 23 -9.16 3.35 -10.11
C GLY A 23 -9.74 4.10 -8.91
N LEU A 24 -9.73 3.45 -7.74
CA LEU A 24 -10.08 4.07 -6.47
C LEU A 24 -8.86 4.78 -5.90
N VAL A 25 -9.04 6.00 -5.40
CA VAL A 25 -7.97 6.72 -4.69
C VAL A 25 -7.81 6.11 -3.29
N PRO A 26 -6.59 5.68 -2.90
CA PRO A 26 -6.37 5.14 -1.56
C PRO A 26 -6.66 6.20 -0.50
N GLN A 27 -7.50 5.84 0.47
CA GLN A 27 -7.70 6.64 1.67
C GLN A 27 -6.65 6.24 2.72
N ARG A 28 -6.05 7.23 3.38
CA ARG A 28 -5.04 7.01 4.42
C ARG A 28 -5.65 7.30 5.79
N CYS A 29 -5.55 6.33 6.70
CA CYS A 29 -5.91 6.50 8.10
C CYS A 29 -4.63 6.55 8.94
N HIS A 30 -4.29 7.74 9.45
CA HIS A 30 -3.15 7.94 10.34
C HIS A 30 -3.61 7.84 11.79
N ARG A 31 -3.19 6.79 12.50
CA ARG A 31 -3.55 6.59 13.91
C ARG A 31 -2.75 7.45 14.89
N PHE A 32 -1.61 7.99 14.45
CA PHE A 32 -0.72 8.80 15.27
C PHE A 32 -0.87 10.27 14.86
N GLN A 33 -1.06 11.13 15.85
CA GLN A 33 -1.14 12.59 15.65
C GLN A 33 0.24 13.23 15.57
N SER A 34 1.28 12.55 16.06
CA SER A 34 2.66 13.02 16.08
C SER A 34 3.64 11.86 15.89
N CYS A 35 4.88 12.20 15.54
CA CYS A 35 5.97 11.26 15.35
C CYS A 35 7.29 11.88 15.84
N ALA A 36 8.23 11.02 16.26
CA ALA A 36 9.53 11.47 16.74
C ALA A 36 10.47 11.79 15.55
N TYR A 37 10.71 13.07 15.29
CA TYR A 37 11.65 13.51 14.26
C TYR A 37 13.10 13.33 14.74
N ARG A 38 13.90 12.54 14.01
CA ARG A 38 15.34 12.28 14.24
C ARG A 38 15.74 11.70 15.61
N SER A 39 14.80 11.51 16.53
CA SER A 39 15.02 10.90 17.85
C SER A 39 14.38 9.52 18.00
N ASN A 40 13.80 8.97 16.92
CA ASN A 40 13.12 7.68 16.95
C ASN A 40 14.12 6.54 17.21
N GLN A 41 13.86 5.73 18.24
CA GLN A 41 14.64 4.54 18.60
C GLN A 41 13.90 3.23 18.30
N TRP A 42 12.93 3.24 17.38
CA TRP A 42 12.25 2.00 16.97
C TRP A 42 13.25 1.04 16.32
N ARG A 43 13.56 -0.07 17.01
CA ARG A 43 14.58 -1.05 16.59
C ARG A 43 13.94 -2.33 16.12
N TYR A 44 14.37 -2.80 14.96
CA TYR A 44 13.96 -4.10 14.41
C TYR A 44 14.97 -5.18 14.81
N ARG A 45 14.52 -6.18 15.57
CA ARG A 45 15.33 -7.33 16.03
C ARG A 45 14.61 -8.66 15.80
N GLY A 46 13.85 -8.77 14.71
CA GLY A 46 13.14 -10.00 14.31
C GLY A 46 11.79 -10.25 14.99
N ARG A 47 11.31 -9.34 15.84
CA ARG A 47 9.92 -9.37 16.34
C ARG A 47 8.99 -8.65 15.36
N CYS A 48 7.77 -9.15 15.26
CA CYS A 48 6.71 -8.54 14.46
C CYS A 48 6.05 -7.41 15.26
N ASP A 49 5.93 -6.24 14.64
CA ASP A 49 5.07 -5.15 15.10
C ASP A 49 3.62 -5.44 14.68
N SER A 50 2.67 -5.36 15.61
CA SER A 50 1.26 -5.69 15.31
C SER A 50 0.29 -4.74 15.99
N ILE A 51 -0.89 -4.61 15.38
CA ILE A 51 -2.01 -3.82 15.91
C ILE A 51 -3.31 -4.51 15.51
N GLN A 52 -4.29 -4.50 16.42
CA GLN A 52 -5.65 -4.90 16.12
C GLN A 52 -6.46 -3.66 15.75
N PHE A 53 -7.32 -3.80 14.74
CA PHE A 53 -8.23 -2.74 14.33
C PHE A 53 -9.59 -3.32 13.92
N ALA A 54 -10.60 -2.46 13.92
CA ALA A 54 -11.93 -2.76 13.43
C ALA A 54 -12.44 -1.55 12.63
N VAL A 55 -13.46 -1.78 11.82
CA VAL A 55 -14.11 -0.77 10.97
C VAL A 55 -15.62 -0.89 11.12
N ASP A 56 -16.32 0.24 11.04
CA ASP A 56 -17.78 0.33 11.08
C ASP A 56 -18.43 0.12 9.69
N LYS A 57 -17.62 0.19 8.63
CA LYS A 57 -18.04 0.05 7.23
C LYS A 57 -17.16 -0.96 6.51
N ARG A 58 -17.70 -1.53 5.44
CA ARG A 58 -16.92 -2.40 4.55
C ARG A 58 -15.83 -1.59 3.85
N VAL A 59 -14.58 -2.02 4.03
CA VAL A 59 -13.42 -1.41 3.37
C VAL A 59 -12.58 -2.49 2.68
N PHE A 60 -11.77 -2.06 1.72
CA PHE A 60 -10.70 -2.88 1.14
C PHE A 60 -9.37 -2.35 1.66
N ILE A 61 -8.61 -3.21 2.33
CA ILE A 61 -7.28 -2.85 2.82
C ILE A 61 -6.29 -3.03 1.68
N ALA A 62 -5.79 -1.93 1.14
CA ALA A 62 -4.78 -1.97 0.08
C ALA A 62 -3.37 -2.28 0.63
N GLY A 63 -3.07 -1.85 1.86
CA GLY A 63 -1.74 -1.98 2.44
C GLY A 63 -1.59 -1.21 3.75
N PHE A 64 -0.35 -1.05 4.20
CA PHE A 64 0.00 -0.32 5.42
C PHE A 64 0.98 0.82 5.14
N GLY A 65 0.83 1.92 5.86
CA GLY A 65 1.85 2.97 5.92
C GLY A 65 2.87 2.65 7.00
N LEU A 66 4.11 2.43 6.62
CA LEU A 66 5.21 2.13 7.54
C LEU A 66 6.13 3.35 7.69
N TYR A 67 6.61 3.60 8.91
CA TYR A 67 7.67 4.57 9.11
C TYR A 67 9.01 3.99 8.64
N GLY A 68 9.87 4.86 8.12
CA GLY A 68 11.21 4.51 7.66
C GLY A 68 12.32 5.01 8.59
N SER A 69 13.50 5.20 8.00
CA SER A 69 14.69 5.66 8.70
C SER A 69 14.54 7.11 9.21
N SER A 70 15.11 7.39 10.39
CA SER A 70 15.18 8.74 10.96
C SER A 70 16.52 9.45 10.71
N CYS A 71 17.50 8.77 10.10
CA CYS A 71 18.88 9.25 9.94
C CYS A 71 19.28 9.50 8.48
N GLY A 72 18.34 9.36 7.54
CA GLY A 72 18.59 9.49 6.10
C GLY A 72 17.81 8.46 5.31
N SER A 73 17.97 8.47 3.99
CA SER A 73 17.27 7.52 3.12
C SER A 73 17.76 6.08 3.31
N ALA A 74 16.85 5.12 3.30
CA ALA A 74 17.19 3.71 3.41
C ALA A 74 16.13 2.83 2.74
N GLU A 75 16.58 1.69 2.21
CA GLU A 75 15.71 0.60 1.76
C GLU A 75 15.42 -0.35 2.93
N TYR A 76 14.15 -0.67 3.13
CA TYR A 76 13.68 -1.64 4.11
C TYR A 76 13.05 -2.84 3.40
N SER A 77 13.18 -4.02 4.02
CA SER A 77 12.39 -5.20 3.67
C SER A 77 11.39 -5.47 4.78
N ALA A 78 10.11 -5.61 4.43
CA ALA A 78 9.05 -5.87 5.39
C ALA A 78 8.14 -7.00 4.90
N LYS A 79 7.84 -7.94 5.80
CA LYS A 79 6.73 -8.87 5.63
C LYS A 79 5.50 -8.27 6.30
N ILE A 80 4.48 -7.96 5.52
CA ILE A 80 3.18 -7.51 6.04
C ILE A 80 2.17 -8.66 6.01
N GLU A 81 1.31 -8.72 7.02
CA GLU A 81 0.25 -9.73 7.13
C GLU A 81 -1.04 -9.06 7.63
N LEU A 82 -2.16 -9.34 6.99
CA LEU A 82 -3.51 -9.05 7.49
C LEU A 82 -4.10 -10.35 8.01
N LYS A 83 -4.49 -10.37 9.29
CA LYS A 83 -5.08 -11.55 9.94
C LYS A 83 -6.47 -11.28 10.45
N ARG A 84 -7.32 -12.32 10.42
CA ARG A 84 -8.60 -12.36 11.11
C ARG A 84 -8.66 -13.64 11.93
N GLN A 85 -8.76 -13.50 13.25
CA GLN A 85 -8.86 -14.64 14.18
C GLN A 85 -7.74 -15.68 13.97
N GLY A 86 -6.50 -15.22 13.76
CA GLY A 86 -5.33 -16.08 13.53
C GLY A 86 -5.12 -16.52 12.07
N VAL A 87 -6.13 -16.42 11.21
CA VAL A 87 -6.03 -16.78 9.79
C VAL A 87 -5.46 -15.62 8.98
N ILE A 88 -4.47 -15.89 8.13
CA ILE A 88 -3.89 -14.91 7.19
C ILE A 88 -4.88 -14.70 6.03
N LEU A 89 -5.34 -13.46 5.86
CA LEU A 89 -6.19 -13.03 4.76
C LEU A 89 -5.40 -12.41 3.60
N GLY A 90 -4.23 -11.85 3.89
CA GLY A 90 -3.32 -11.28 2.91
C GLY A 90 -1.91 -11.19 3.49
N GLN A 91 -0.91 -11.43 2.66
CA GLN A 91 0.49 -11.28 3.05
C GLN A 91 1.33 -10.85 1.85
N ASN A 92 2.36 -10.07 2.11
CA ASN A 92 3.35 -9.73 1.10
C ASN A 92 4.72 -9.53 1.75
N LEU A 93 5.77 -10.00 1.08
CA LEU A 93 7.16 -9.67 1.42
C LEU A 93 7.66 -8.68 0.38
N SER A 94 7.80 -7.43 0.78
CA SER A 94 8.16 -6.36 -0.15
C SER A 94 9.26 -5.48 0.40
N LYS A 95 9.93 -4.79 -0.53
CA LYS A 95 10.89 -3.74 -0.23
C LYS A 95 10.24 -2.39 -0.41
N TYR A 96 10.59 -1.44 0.44
CA TYR A 96 10.17 -0.06 0.29
C TYR A 96 11.31 0.90 0.62
N PHE A 97 11.32 2.02 -0.10
CA PHE A 97 12.27 3.09 0.13
C PHE A 97 11.69 4.12 1.09
N SER A 98 12.51 4.55 2.04
CA SER A 98 12.25 5.70 2.90
C SER A 98 13.26 6.80 2.60
N ASP A 99 12.81 8.05 2.60
CA ASP A 99 13.62 9.22 2.25
C ASP A 99 14.28 9.90 3.47
N GLY A 100 14.09 9.36 4.68
CA GLY A 100 14.59 9.95 5.93
C GLY A 100 13.64 10.98 6.57
N SER A 101 12.50 11.27 5.95
CA SER A 101 11.45 12.10 6.53
C SER A 101 10.62 11.32 7.54
N SER A 102 9.82 12.04 8.35
CA SER A 102 8.87 11.42 9.27
C SER A 102 7.54 11.05 8.61
N ASN A 103 7.51 10.94 7.28
CA ASN A 103 6.34 10.44 6.57
C ASN A 103 6.19 8.92 6.73
N THR A 104 5.00 8.43 6.40
CA THR A 104 4.76 6.99 6.22
C THR A 104 4.87 6.62 4.76
N PHE A 105 5.51 5.48 4.48
CA PHE A 105 5.71 4.94 3.15
C PHE A 105 4.75 3.77 2.94
N PRO A 106 3.98 3.75 1.84
CA PRO A 106 2.98 2.70 1.63
C PRO A 106 3.66 1.38 1.23
N VAL A 107 3.22 0.29 1.88
CA VAL A 107 3.56 -1.09 1.54
C VAL A 107 2.26 -1.84 1.25
N TRP A 108 2.11 -2.29 0.01
CA TRP A 108 0.86 -2.87 -0.51
C TRP A 108 0.83 -4.39 -0.37
N PHE A 109 -0.38 -4.95 -0.21
CA PHE A 109 -0.62 -6.40 -0.27
C PHE A 109 -0.47 -6.95 -1.68
#